data_AF-A0A8H8DKU6-F1
#
_entry.id   AF-A0A8H8DKU6-F1
#
_cell.length_a   1.000
_cell.length_b   1.000
_cell.length_c   1.000
_cell.angle_alpha   90.00
_cell.angle_beta   90.00
_cell.angle_gamma   90.00
#
_symmetry.space_group_name_H-M   'P 1'
#
loop_
_entity.id
_entity.type
_entity.pdbx_description
1 polymer ?
#
loop_
_entity_poly.entity_id
_entity_poly.type
_entity_poly.pdbx_seq_one_letter_code
_entity_poly.pdbx_strand_id
1 'polypeptide(L)'
;MSAAYDEKALKNVVKEGGKRGVEIEGAASLGGLEFFCTKVDEPQGNVELLLKSVEAMNAEVDETEEERRGGSAAIGKMIFSCNDEVLAIVAYVPADKKDKVECECRQFGSGFLGGL
;
A
#
# COMPACT_ATOMS: atom_id res chain seq x y z
N MET A 1 2.39 -20.90 -3.91
CA MET A 1 3.21 -20.75 -2.70
C MET A 1 2.46 -19.81 -1.78
N SER A 2 1.76 -20.34 -0.78
CA SER A 2 1.02 -19.52 0.19
C SER A 2 1.98 -19.13 1.30
N ALA A 3 2.40 -17.86 1.34
CA ALA A 3 3.10 -17.36 2.51
C ALA A 3 2.14 -17.38 3.70
N ALA A 4 2.54 -18.12 4.73
CA ALA A 4 1.76 -18.34 5.93
C ALA A 4 2.04 -17.19 6.91
N TYR A 5 1.33 -16.07 6.75
CA TYR A 5 1.28 -15.04 7.79
C TYR A 5 0.18 -15.35 8.79
N ASP A 6 0.42 -15.00 10.05
CA ASP A 6 -0.53 -15.18 11.15
C ASP A 6 -1.81 -14.37 10.89
N GLU A 7 -3.00 -14.96 11.10
CA GLU A 7 -4.28 -14.27 10.93
C GLU A 7 -4.38 -12.99 11.76
N LYS A 8 -3.71 -12.96 12.92
CA LYS A 8 -3.66 -11.78 13.78
C LYS A 8 -2.87 -10.65 13.12
N ALA A 9 -1.73 -10.97 12.52
CA ALA A 9 -0.92 -10.00 11.79
C ALA A 9 -1.71 -9.46 10.60
N LEU A 10 -2.39 -10.32 9.84
CA LEU A 10 -3.24 -9.90 8.73
C LEU A 10 -4.36 -8.95 9.18
N LYS A 11 -5.03 -9.25 10.31
CA LYS A 11 -6.07 -8.37 10.87
C LYS A 11 -5.54 -7.00 11.25
N ASN A 12 -4.33 -6.92 11.82
CA ASN A 12 -3.72 -5.64 12.16
C ASN A 12 -3.36 -4.84 10.90
N VAL A 13 -2.75 -5.49 9.91
CA VAL A 13 -2.38 -4.89 8.62
C VAL A 13 -3.60 -4.33 7.90
N VAL A 14 -4.72 -5.06 7.87
CA VAL A 14 -5.97 -4.60 7.25
C VAL A 14 -6.56 -3.41 8.02
N LYS A 15 -6.52 -3.43 9.36
CA LYS A 15 -6.99 -2.30 10.18
C LYS A 15 -6.14 -1.04 9.99
N GLU A 16 -4.82 -1.17 9.96
CA GLU A 16 -3.90 -0.07 9.70
C GLU A 16 -4.11 0.48 8.28
N GLY A 17 -4.13 -0.40 7.27
CA GLY A 17 -4.35 -0.03 5.88
C GLY A 17 -5.70 0.67 5.67
N GLY A 18 -6.78 0.18 6.28
CA GLY A 18 -8.08 0.82 6.23
C GLY A 18 -8.09 2.25 6.79
N LYS A 19 -7.45 2.47 7.95
CA LYS A 19 -7.31 3.81 8.55
C LYS A 19 -6.47 4.75 7.68
N ARG A 20 -5.34 4.26 7.16
CA ARG A 20 -4.50 5.04 6.24
C ARG A 20 -5.23 5.36 4.93
N GLY A 21 -6.09 4.48 4.44
CA GLY A 21 -6.91 4.74 3.26
C GLY A 21 -7.77 6.00 3.42
N VAL A 22 -8.41 6.18 4.57
CA VAL A 22 -9.24 7.36 4.86
C VAL A 22 -8.40 8.63 4.96
N GLU A 23 -7.23 8.55 5.59
CA GLU A 23 -6.31 9.70 5.68
C GLU A 23 -5.80 10.13 4.29
N ILE A 24 -5.48 9.17 3.42
CA ILE A 24 -5.03 9.44 2.05
C ILE A 24 -6.16 10.10 1.24
N GLU A 25 -7.38 9.58 1.34
CA GLU A 25 -8.55 10.17 0.67
C GLU A 25 -8.80 11.60 1.17
N GLY A 26 -8.81 11.82 2.48
CA GLY A 26 -8.99 13.15 3.06
C GLY A 26 -7.88 14.13 2.64
N ALA A 27 -6.62 13.70 2.64
CA ALA A 27 -5.51 14.55 2.20
C ALA A 27 -5.56 14.87 0.71
N ALA A 28 -5.97 13.92 -0.13
CA ALA A 28 -6.17 14.16 -1.56
C ALA A 28 -7.34 15.12 -1.82
N SER A 29 -8.45 14.94 -1.12
CA SER A 29 -9.64 15.79 -1.24
C SER A 29 -9.40 17.24 -0.77
N LEU A 30 -8.59 17.43 0.28
CA LEU A 30 -8.24 18.76 0.78
C LEU A 30 -7.07 19.41 0.04
N GLY A 31 -6.09 18.61 -0.40
CA GLY A 31 -4.83 19.08 -0.98
C GLY A 31 -4.78 19.03 -2.51
N GLY A 32 -5.77 18.44 -3.18
CA GLY A 32 -5.74 18.21 -4.63
C GLY A 32 -4.62 17.26 -5.07
N LEU A 33 -4.10 16.43 -4.15
CA LEU A 33 -2.96 15.56 -4.41
C LEU A 33 -3.39 14.31 -5.20
N GLU A 34 -2.80 14.12 -6.38
CA GLU A 34 -3.05 12.91 -7.19
C GLU A 34 -2.22 11.69 -6.72
N PHE A 35 -1.15 11.94 -5.96
CA PHE A 35 -0.18 10.97 -5.47
C PHE A 35 0.13 11.18 -3.97
N PHE A 36 0.26 10.10 -3.22
CA PHE A 36 0.53 10.15 -1.78
C PHE A 36 1.60 9.12 -1.37
N CYS A 37 2.47 9.47 -0.43
CA CYS A 37 3.49 8.56 0.08
C CYS A 37 3.34 8.42 1.60
N THR A 38 3.30 7.19 2.11
CA THR A 38 3.22 6.95 3.56
C THR A 38 3.84 5.64 3.99
N LYS A 39 4.17 5.56 5.28
CA LYS A 39 4.72 4.36 5.91
C LYS A 39 3.64 3.57 6.61
N VAL A 40 3.79 2.24 6.63
CA VAL A 40 2.97 1.32 7.43
C VAL A 40 3.88 0.40 8.23
N ASP A 41 3.54 0.21 9.50
CA ASP A 41 4.41 -0.44 10.47
C ASP A 41 4.05 -1.93 10.64
N GLU A 42 2.77 -2.31 10.51
CA GLU A 42 2.32 -3.70 10.73
C GLU A 42 2.88 -4.73 9.73
N PRO A 43 3.14 -4.40 8.45
CA PRO A 43 3.73 -5.36 7.52
C PRO A 43 5.20 -5.71 7.81
N GLN A 44 5.92 -4.93 8.63
CA GLN A 44 7.31 -5.18 9.05
C GLN A 44 8.27 -5.58 7.91
N GLY A 45 8.20 -4.88 6.77
CA GLY A 45 9.05 -5.18 5.61
C GLY A 45 8.66 -6.43 4.80
N ASN A 46 7.53 -7.08 5.11
CA ASN A 46 6.98 -8.16 4.31
C ASN A 46 6.15 -7.61 3.15
N VAL A 47 6.59 -7.85 1.91
CA VAL A 47 5.95 -7.35 0.68
C VAL A 47 4.52 -7.85 0.51
N GLU A 48 4.22 -9.09 0.88
CA GLU A 48 2.87 -9.65 0.71
C GLU A 48 1.88 -9.08 1.73
N LEU A 49 2.30 -8.88 2.98
CA LEU A 49 1.51 -8.13 3.96
C LEU A 49 1.35 -6.66 3.55
N LEU A 50 2.38 -6.07 2.95
CA LEU A 50 2.32 -4.71 2.43
C LEU A 50 1.30 -4.59 1.28
N LEU A 51 1.24 -5.59 0.38
CA LEU A 51 0.20 -5.67 -0.65
C LEU A 51 -1.20 -5.76 -0.02
N LYS A 52 -1.39 -6.54 1.05
CA LYS A 52 -2.66 -6.59 1.78
C LYS A 52 -3.02 -5.27 2.45
N SER A 53 -2.04 -4.50 2.92
CA SER A 53 -2.26 -3.14 3.42
C SER A 53 -2.78 -2.23 2.29
N VAL A 54 -2.18 -2.29 1.10
CA VAL A 54 -2.61 -1.51 -0.07
C VAL A 54 -4.00 -1.92 -0.55
N GLU A 55 -4.30 -3.22 -0.58
CA GLU A 55 -5.65 -3.74 -0.86
C GLU A 55 -6.67 -3.14 0.13
N ALA A 56 -6.36 -3.14 1.43
CA ALA A 56 -7.24 -2.56 2.46
C ALA A 56 -7.40 -1.03 2.32
N MET A 57 -6.35 -0.31 1.91
CA MET A 57 -6.44 1.13 1.61
C MET A 57 -7.36 1.42 0.41
N ASN A 58 -7.38 0.51 -0.56
CA ASN A 58 -8.15 0.61 -1.79
C ASN A 58 -9.56 0.00 -1.68
N ALA A 59 -9.87 -0.69 -0.58
CA ALA A 59 -11.19 -1.26 -0.35
C ALA A 59 -12.26 -0.17 -0.43
N GLU A 60 -13.43 -0.53 -0.93
CA GLU A 60 -14.58 0.37 -0.94
C GLU A 60 -14.99 0.70 0.50
N VAL A 61 -15.47 1.93 0.68
CA VAL A 61 -15.97 2.37 1.97
C VAL A 61 -17.32 1.72 2.19
N ASP A 62 -17.44 0.93 3.25
CA ASP A 62 -18.73 0.40 3.69
C ASP A 62 -19.48 1.51 4.44
N GLU A 63 -20.61 1.97 3.87
CA GLU A 63 -21.46 3.00 4.47
C GLU A 63 -22.22 2.50 5.72
N THR A 64 -22.23 1.18 5.96
CA THR A 64 -22.87 0.57 7.11
C THR A 64 -21.95 0.45 8.33
N GLU A 65 -20.63 0.57 8.15
CA GLU A 65 -19.69 0.62 9.27
C GLU A 65 -19.59 2.04 9.85
N GLU A 66 -19.71 2.14 11.17
CA GLU A 66 -19.57 3.41 11.90
C GLU A 66 -18.13 3.98 11.78
N GLU A 67 -17.13 3.10 11.63
CA GLU A 67 -15.75 3.48 11.30
C GLU A 67 -15.50 3.37 9.80
N ARG A 68 -15.33 4.52 9.13
CA ARG A 68 -14.89 4.57 7.74
C ARG A 68 -13.51 3.91 7.58
N ARG A 69 -13.35 3.05 6.58
CA ARG A 69 -12.06 2.42 6.21
C ARG A 69 -11.92 2.37 4.69
N GLY A 70 -10.69 2.52 4.21
CA GLY A 70 -10.39 2.46 2.76
C GLY A 70 -10.77 3.73 2.00
N GLY A 71 -11.18 3.58 0.74
CA GLY A 71 -11.68 4.67 -0.12
C GLY A 71 -10.64 5.41 -0.95
N SER A 72 -9.38 5.00 -0.94
CA SER A 72 -8.30 5.73 -1.61
C SER A 72 -7.89 5.16 -2.98
N ALA A 73 -8.71 4.31 -3.60
CA ALA A 73 -8.38 3.60 -4.85
C ALA A 73 -8.11 4.52 -6.06
N ALA A 74 -8.66 5.74 -6.07
CA ALA A 74 -8.46 6.73 -7.13
C ALA A 74 -7.13 7.52 -7.01
N ILE A 75 -6.38 7.30 -5.93
CA ILE A 75 -5.17 8.06 -5.59
C ILE A 75 -3.96 7.15 -5.79
N GLY A 76 -2.97 7.64 -6.55
CA GLY A 76 -1.70 6.95 -6.69
C GLY A 76 -0.97 6.97 -5.36
N LYS A 77 -0.36 5.87 -4.95
CA LYS A 77 0.32 5.83 -3.66
C LYS A 77 1.58 4.99 -3.67
N MET A 78 2.55 5.42 -2.88
CA MET A 78 3.75 4.67 -2.58
C MET A 78 3.75 4.38 -1.08
N ILE A 79 3.60 3.10 -0.74
CA ILE A 79 3.58 2.63 0.64
C ILE A 79 4.86 1.90 0.92
N PHE A 80 5.51 2.24 2.03
CA PHE A 80 6.73 1.59 2.47
C PHE A 80 6.56 1.01 3.86
N SER A 81 7.20 -0.14 4.08
CA SER A 81 7.27 -0.82 5.36
C SER A 81 8.68 -1.33 5.57
N CYS A 82 9.21 -1.19 6.78
CA CYS A 82 10.56 -1.61 7.11
C CYS A 82 10.60 -2.49 8.35
N ASN A 83 11.58 -3.37 8.39
CA ASN A 83 12.10 -3.97 9.62
C ASN A 83 13.58 -3.59 9.76
N ASP A 84 14.28 -4.17 10.72
CA ASP A 84 15.69 -3.86 11.00
C ASP A 84 16.64 -4.23 9.84
N GLU A 85 16.21 -5.06 8.89
CA GLU A 85 17.04 -5.62 7.82
C GLU A 85 16.56 -5.25 6.40
N VAL A 86 15.26 -5.02 6.21
CA VAL A 86 14.59 -4.95 4.91
C VAL A 86 13.62 -3.78 4.86
N LEU A 87 13.67 -3.01 3.76
CA LEU A 87 12.69 -2.00 3.38
C LEU A 87 11.88 -2.51 2.19
N ALA A 88 10.60 -2.80 2.39
CA ALA A 88 9.64 -3.12 1.35
C ALA A 88 8.92 -1.86 0.90
N ILE A 89 8.79 -1.69 -0.42
CA ILE A 89 8.08 -0.55 -1.02
C ILE A 89 7.12 -1.10 -2.08
N VAL A 90 5.86 -0.68 -2.01
CA VAL A 90 4.83 -0.99 -2.99
C VAL A 90 4.27 0.31 -3.54
N ALA A 91 4.35 0.47 -4.86
CA ALA A 91 3.71 1.56 -5.57
C ALA A 91 2.41 1.04 -6.23
N TYR A 92 1.32 1.75 -5.98
CA TYR A 92 0.03 1.53 -6.62
C TYR A 92 -0.33 2.74 -7.48
N VAL A 93 -0.60 2.49 -8.76
CA VAL A 93 -1.03 3.51 -9.72
C VAL A 93 -2.40 3.13 -10.28
N PRO A 94 -3.43 3.99 -10.07
CA PRO A 94 -4.75 3.82 -10.68
C PRO A 94 -4.65 3.71 -12.20
N ALA A 95 -5.52 2.91 -12.82
CA ALA A 95 -5.53 2.69 -14.27
C ALA A 95 -5.59 4.02 -15.05
N ASP A 96 -6.42 4.96 -14.58
CA ASP A 96 -6.63 6.27 -15.21
C ASP A 96 -5.42 7.22 -15.13
N LYS A 97 -4.39 6.86 -14.35
CA LYS A 97 -3.17 7.65 -14.15
C LYS A 97 -1.91 6.95 -14.68
N LYS A 98 -2.04 5.76 -15.29
CA LYS A 98 -0.91 5.02 -15.87
C LYS A 98 -0.21 5.78 -16.98
N ASP A 99 -0.93 6.61 -17.75
CA ASP A 99 -0.33 7.41 -18.83
C ASP A 99 0.46 8.63 -18.31
N LYS A 100 0.26 9.02 -17.03
CA LYS A 100 0.99 10.13 -16.40
C LYS A 100 2.28 9.69 -15.70
N VAL A 101 2.50 8.38 -15.51
CA VAL A 101 3.62 7.85 -14.73
C VAL A 101 4.19 6.60 -15.40
N GLU A 102 5.46 6.65 -15.77
CA GLU A 102 6.21 5.47 -16.21
C GLU A 102 6.66 4.69 -14.98
N CYS A 103 5.97 3.58 -14.66
CA CYS A 103 6.33 2.71 -13.55
C CYS A 103 7.20 1.54 -14.04
N GLU A 104 8.51 1.72 -14.03
CA GLU A 104 9.46 0.60 -14.23
C GLU A 104 9.66 -0.12 -12.89
N CYS A 105 9.17 -1.36 -12.78
CA CYS A 105 9.36 -2.18 -11.59
C CYS A 105 10.80 -2.74 -11.58
N ARG A 106 11.76 -2.01 -11.02
CA ARG A 106 13.12 -2.52 -10.77
C ARG A 106 13.19 -3.10 -9.37
N GLN A 107 13.36 -4.42 -9.27
CA GLN A 107 13.75 -5.07 -8.03
C GLN A 107 15.20 -4.67 -7.69
N PHE A 108 15.38 -3.70 -6.80
CA PHE A 108 16.63 -3.51 -6.08
C PHE A 108 16.57 -4.35 -4.80
N GLY A 109 17.23 -5.52 -4.78
CA GLY A 109 17.45 -6.20 -3.49
C GLY A 109 17.39 -7.72 -3.41
N SER A 110 17.33 -8.47 -4.52
CA SER A 110 17.62 -9.91 -4.45
C SER A 110 18.28 -10.41 -5.72
N GLY A 111 19.62 -10.40 -5.72
CA GLY A 111 20.49 -11.13 -6.65
C GLY A 111 20.01 -11.27 -8.09
N PHE A 112 20.33 -10.28 -8.93
CA PHE A 112 20.55 -10.53 -10.36
C PHE A 112 21.76 -9.73 -10.84
N LEU A 113 22.95 -10.26 -10.49
CA LEU A 113 24.15 -10.06 -11.30
C LEU A 113 24.05 -11.03 -12.47
N GLY A 114 23.73 -10.51 -13.65
CA GLY A 114 23.75 -11.23 -14.92
C GLY A 114 22.76 -10.59 -15.87
N GLY A 115 23.13 -9.93 -16.93
CA GLY A 115 24.41 -9.77 -17.58
C GLY A 115 24.10 -9.25 -18.98
N LEU A 116 24.92 -8.30 -19.43
CA LEU A 116 24.99 -7.71 -20.78
C LEU A 116 23.83 -6.79 -21.17
#